data_AF-A0A1Q9Q0K9-F1
#
_entry.id   AF-A0A1Q9Q0K9-F1
#
_cell.length_a   1.000
_cell.length_b   1.000
_cell.length_c   1.000
_cell.angle_alpha   90.00
_cell.angle_beta   90.00
_cell.angle_gamma   90.00
#
_symmetry.space_group_name_H-M   'P 1'
#
loop_
_entity.id
_entity.type
_entity.pdbx_description
1 polymer ?
#
loop_
_entity_poly.entity_id
_entity_poly.type
_entity_poly.pdbx_seq_one_letter_code
_entity_poly.pdbx_strand_id
1 'polypeptide(L)' 'MKSNLVLQVGPVVKNLRKKKQLSQEELAHRCLKDRASISMLERDIKVPTLPTLVLLAYAFDMKPSELLEEIENYGDK' A
#
# COMPACT_ATOMS: atom_id res chain seq x y z
N MET A 1 -23.52 1.26 10.15
CA MET A 1 -23.49 1.27 8.66
C MET A 1 -22.20 1.95 8.24
N LYS A 2 -21.20 1.22 7.74
CA LYS A 2 -19.98 1.85 7.22
C LYS A 2 -20.32 2.48 5.87
N SER A 3 -20.51 3.79 5.90
CA SER A 3 -20.77 4.66 4.76
C SER A 3 -19.63 4.56 3.75
N ASN A 4 -19.95 4.06 2.55
CA ASN A 4 -19.12 4.09 1.34
C ASN A 4 -17.62 3.77 1.57
N LEU A 5 -17.29 2.47 1.68
CA LEU A 5 -15.93 1.94 1.77
C LEU A 5 -15.14 2.18 0.48
N VAL A 6 -14.76 3.43 0.21
CA VAL A 6 -13.67 3.69 -0.73
C VAL A 6 -12.38 3.42 0.03
N LEU A 7 -11.89 2.17 -0.04
CA LEU A 7 -10.63 1.76 0.57
C LEU A 7 -9.48 2.58 -0.03
N GLN A 8 -8.82 3.40 0.79
CA GLN A 8 -7.71 4.26 0.37
C GLN A 8 -6.38 3.52 0.43
N VAL A 9 -6.21 2.53 -0.44
CA VAL A 9 -5.02 1.64 -0.43
C VAL A 9 -3.74 2.41 -0.78
N GLY A 10 -3.77 3.27 -1.80
CA GLY A 10 -2.62 4.06 -2.25
C GLY A 10 -2.06 4.97 -1.16
N PRO A 11 -2.88 5.81 -0.51
CA PRO A 11 -2.47 6.65 0.61
C PRO A 11 -1.87 5.87 1.79
N VAL A 12 -2.43 4.70 2.14
CA VAL A 12 -1.88 3.81 3.18
C VAL A 12 -0.48 3.34 2.80
N VAL A 13 -0.32 2.81 1.58
CA VAL A 13 0.97 2.34 1.08
C VAL A 13 2.01 3.46 1.07
N LYS A 14 1.62 4.66 0.63
CA LYS A 14 2.49 5.85 0.65
C LYS A 14 2.89 6.24 2.08
N ASN A 15 1.98 6.17 3.04
CA ASN A 15 2.24 6.47 4.44
C ASN A 15 3.23 5.46 5.04
N LEU A 16 2.97 4.16 4.89
CA LEU A 16 3.84 3.09 5.36
C LEU A 16 5.23 3.19 4.72
N ARG A 17 5.32 3.42 3.41
CA ARG A 17 6.59 3.62 2.71
C ARG A 17 7.41 4.75 3.33
N LYS A 18 6.78 5.90 3.60
CA LYS A 18 7.43 7.05 4.23
C LYS A 18 7.86 6.76 5.68
N LYS A 19 7.02 6.10 6.48
CA LYS A 19 7.36 5.67 7.85
C LYS A 19 8.57 4.74 7.88
N LYS A 20 8.68 3.86 6.87
CA LYS A 20 9.81 2.93 6.67
C LYS A 20 11.01 3.59 5.94
N GLN A 21 10.94 4.89 5.65
CA GLN A 21 11.99 5.67 4.98
C GLN A 21 12.42 5.12 3.61
N LEU A 22 11.50 4.47 2.88
CA LEU A 22 11.78 3.91 1.57
C LEU A 22 11.48 4.92 0.47
N SER A 23 12.29 4.94 -0.58
CA SER A 23 11.94 5.62 -1.84
C SER A 23 10.90 4.81 -2.62
N GLN A 24 10.24 5.42 -3.61
CA GLN A 24 9.33 4.67 -4.50
C GLN A 24 10.09 3.61 -5.30
N GLU A 25 11.34 3.90 -5.69
CA GLU A 25 12.22 2.98 -6.41
C GLU A 25 12.56 1.77 -5.53
N GLU A 26 12.92 2.00 -4.27
CA GLU A 26 13.24 0.95 -3.31
C GLU A 26 12.05 0.03 -3.04
N LEU A 27 10.86 0.60 -2.83
CA LEU A 27 9.64 -0.19 -2.67
C LEU A 27 9.30 -1.00 -3.94
N ALA A 28 9.52 -0.40 -5.11
CA ALA A 28 9.29 -1.07 -6.38
C ALA A 28 10.20 -2.29 -6.53
N HIS A 29 11.49 -2.12 -6.24
CA HIS A 29 12.48 -3.20 -6.26
C HIS A 29 12.08 -4.35 -5.33
N ARG A 30 11.69 -4.04 -4.07
CA ARG A 30 11.22 -5.06 -3.11
C ARG A 30 9.96 -5.79 -3.55
N CYS A 31 9.10 -5.16 -4.35
CA CYS A 31 7.86 -5.73 -4.83
C CYS A 31 7.97 -6.34 -6.25
N LEU A 32 9.16 -6.41 -6.84
CA LEU A 32 9.38 -6.82 -8.24
C LEU A 32 8.51 -6.01 -9.22
N LYS A 33 8.48 -4.70 -9.03
CA LYS A 33 7.74 -3.72 -9.84
C LYS A 33 8.64 -2.60 -10.32
N ASP A 34 8.11 -1.79 -11.22
CA ASP A 34 8.72 -0.52 -11.59
C ASP A 34 8.22 0.65 -10.71
N ARG A 35 9.01 1.73 -10.64
CA ARG A 35 8.66 2.94 -9.86
C ARG A 35 7.36 3.58 -10.31
N ALA A 36 7.03 3.55 -11.60
CA ALA A 36 5.80 4.16 -12.11
C ALA A 36 4.56 3.38 -11.63
N SER A 37 4.65 2.06 -11.53
CA SER A 37 3.64 1.18 -10.95
C SER A 37 3.40 1.53 -9.47
N ILE A 38 4.45 1.72 -8.67
CA ILE A 38 4.31 2.20 -7.28
C ILE A 38 3.71 3.61 -7.24
N SER A 39 4.14 4.52 -8.12
CA SER A 39 3.60 5.89 -8.19
C SER A 39 2.11 5.94 -8.54
N MET A 40 1.65 5.10 -9.47
CA MET A 40 0.22 4.99 -9.82
C MET A 40 -0.59 4.38 -8.68
N LEU A 41 -0.03 3.36 -8.02
CA LEU A 41 -0.67 2.72 -6.87
C LEU A 41 -0.83 3.69 -5.70
N GLU A 42 0.20 4.46 -5.35
CA GLU A 42 0.15 5.45 -4.25
C GLU A 42 -0.84 6.60 -4.46
N ARG A 43 -1.36 6.74 -5.69
CA ARG A 43 -2.36 7.75 -6.07
C ARG A 43 -3.73 7.14 -6.39
N ASP A 44 -3.92 5.85 -6.10
CA ASP A 44 -5.14 5.09 -6.43
C ASP A 44 -5.52 5.11 -7.93
N ILE A 45 -4.56 5.40 -8.83
CA ILE A 45 -4.78 5.28 -10.29
C ILE A 45 -4.84 3.82 -10.69
N LYS A 46 -4.09 2.95 -9.99
CA LYS A 46 -4.10 1.51 -10.19
C LYS A 46 -4.35 0.80 -8.87
N VAL A 47 -5.44 0.06 -8.79
CA VAL A 47 -5.76 -0.78 -7.64
C VAL A 47 -4.82 -1.99 -7.63
N PRO A 48 -4.20 -2.32 -6.48
CA PRO A 48 -3.38 -3.52 -6.38
C PRO A 48 -4.23 -4.79 -6.48
N THR A 49 -3.69 -5.80 -7.18
CA THR A 49 -4.21 -7.16 -7.09
C THR A 49 -3.86 -7.77 -5.74
N LEU A 50 -4.55 -8.86 -5.34
CA LEU A 50 -4.23 -9.56 -4.10
C LEU A 50 -2.74 -9.99 -3.99
N PRO A 51 -2.10 -10.57 -5.04
CA PRO A 51 -0.67 -10.85 -5.00
C PRO A 51 0.19 -9.61 -4.79
N THR A 52 -0.19 -8.47 -5.38
CA THR A 52 0.51 -7.20 -5.17
C THR A 52 0.40 -6.74 -3.72
N LEU A 53 -0.77 -6.88 -3.11
CA LEU A 53 -1.00 -6.51 -1.72
C LEU A 53 -0.16 -7.37 -0.77
N VAL A 54 -0.05 -8.68 -1.04
CA VAL A 54 0.83 -9.59 -0.28
C VAL A 54 2.31 -9.19 -0.42
N LEU A 55 2.77 -8.88 -1.64
CA LEU A 55 4.14 -8.41 -1.87
C LEU A 55 4.44 -7.10 -1.13
N LEU A 56 3.50 -6.17 -1.13
CA LEU A 56 3.64 -4.90 -0.39
C LEU A 56 3.77 -5.14 1.11
N ALA A 57 2.95 -6.02 1.68
CA ALA A 57 3.04 -6.36 3.10
C ALA A 57 4.44 -6.89 3.45
N TYR A 58 4.95 -7.85 2.66
CA TYR A 58 6.29 -8.37 2.88
C TYR A 58 7.40 -7.33 2.64
N ALA A 59 7.26 -6.44 1.66
CA ALA A 59 8.21 -5.35 1.44
C ALA A 59 8.29 -4.36 2.62
N PHE A 60 7.24 -4.30 3.45
CA PHE A 60 7.16 -3.52 4.67
C PHE A 60 7.50 -4.31 5.95
N ASP A 61 7.90 -5.59 5.82
CA ASP A 61 8.13 -6.52 6.93
C ASP A 61 6.87 -6.74 7.78
N MET A 62 5.71 -6.90 7.12
CA MET A 62 4.40 -7.09 7.71
C MET A 62 3.71 -8.35 7.18
N LYS A 63 2.77 -8.89 7.94
CA LYS A 63 1.80 -9.87 7.44
C LYS A 63 0.76 -9.18 6.56
N PRO A 64 0.21 -9.85 5.53
CA PRO A 64 -0.87 -9.29 4.71
C PRO A 64 -2.09 -8.84 5.53
N SER A 65 -2.40 -9.53 6.64
CA SER A 65 -3.49 -9.15 7.54
C SER A 65 -3.24 -7.82 8.26
N GLU A 66 -2.00 -7.52 8.64
CA GLU A 66 -1.63 -6.26 9.29
C GLU A 66 -1.74 -5.08 8.31
N LEU A 67 -1.36 -5.30 7.04
CA LEU A 67 -1.56 -4.29 5.99
C LEU A 67 -3.04 -4.04 5.73
N LEU A 68 -3.88 -5.09 5.71
CA LEU A 68 -5.32 -4.97 5.59
C LEU A 68 -5.92 -4.16 6.75
N GLU A 69 -5.49 -4.42 7.98
CA GLU A 69 -5.92 -3.65 9.16
C GLU A 69 -5.53 -2.17 9.07
N GLU A 70 -4.31 -1.84 8.60
CA GLU A 70 -3.91 -0.46 8.34
C GLU A 70 -4.80 0.22 7.27
N ILE A 71 -5.24 -0.53 6.26
CA ILE A 71 -6.17 -0.04 5.22
C ILE A 71 -7.57 0.18 5.79
N GLU A 72 -8.07 -0.74 6.61
CA GLU A 72 -9.41 -0.64 7.22
C GLU A 72 -9.52 0.54 8.19
N ASN A 73 -8.44 0.88 8.89
CA ASN A 73 -8.39 1.94 9.89
C ASN A 73 -7.93 3.31 9.31
N TYR A 74 -7.63 3.38 8.02
CA TYR A 74 -7.11 4.60 7.41
C TYR A 74 -8.21 5.66 7.23
N GLY A 75 -8.06 6.80 7.89
CA GLY A 75 -9.03 7.91 7.84
C GLY A 75 -10.05 7.88 8.98
N ASP A 76 -10.04 6.88 9.85
CA ASP A 76 -10.85 6.83 11.07
C ASP A 76 -10.29 7.70 12.22
N LYS A 77 -9.49 8.73 11.88
CA LYS A 77 -8.88 9.68 12.81
C LYS A 77 -9.34 11.11 12.55
#